data_AF-A0A0F9I7W1-F1
#
_entry.id   AF-A0A0F9I7W1-F1
#
_cell.length_a   1.000
_cell.length_b   1.000
_cell.length_c   1.000
_cell.angle_alpha   90.00
_cell.angle_beta   90.00
_cell.angle_gamma   90.00
#
_symmetry.space_group_name_H-M   'P 1'
#
loop_
_entity.id
_entity.type
_entity.pdbx_description
1 polymer ?
#
loop_
_entity_poly.entity_id
_entity_poly.type
_entity_poly.pdbx_seq_one_letter_code
_entity_poly.pdbx_strand_id
1 'polypeptide(L)'
;MAVQKDNKSIVLFSSFPTRTTTFLLPLLNKTKTQLRYDTYFVNSFIDDDSKHISLQYRFTGTQLYKEFEQLLMNDPLFITHKDYDPYHVIYVFRIPEEFEVDVEAFKEGKYSLFSNTLRQRIAKFYGNTDEAGTLQIIRKDENLRKNIELHLGMKLPDDTELASKPDLKVEIYNIK
;
A
#
# COMPACT_ATOMS: atom_id res chain seq x y z
N MET A 1 17.57 -9.18 1.95
CA MET A 1 17.55 -9.45 0.50
C MET A 1 16.80 -10.75 0.28
N ALA A 2 15.56 -10.70 -0.19
CA ALA A 2 14.76 -11.88 -0.47
C ALA A 2 14.67 -12.05 -1.99
N VAL A 3 15.12 -13.20 -2.49
CA VAL A 3 15.10 -13.52 -3.92
C VAL A 3 14.01 -14.54 -4.14
N GLN A 4 12.96 -14.17 -4.88
CA GLN A 4 12.01 -15.13 -5.41
C GLN A 4 12.45 -15.43 -6.86
N LYS A 5 12.82 -16.69 -7.11
CA LYS A 5 13.24 -17.16 -8.43
C LYS A 5 12.02 -17.70 -9.15
N ASP A 6 11.44 -16.89 -10.04
CA ASP A 6 10.70 -17.40 -11.18
C ASP A 6 11.33 -16.86 -12.47
N ASN A 7 11.41 -17.74 -13.46
CA ASN A 7 12.27 -17.61 -14.64
C ASN A 7 12.03 -16.30 -15.44
N LYS A 8 13.16 -15.63 -15.76
CA LYS A 8 13.38 -14.48 -16.68
C LYS A 8 13.29 -13.04 -16.18
N SER A 9 13.06 -12.78 -14.90
CA SER A 9 13.31 -11.44 -14.33
C SER A 9 13.68 -11.53 -12.86
N ILE A 10 14.84 -10.97 -12.48
CA ILE A 10 15.19 -10.78 -11.07
C ILE A 10 14.52 -9.47 -10.65
N VAL A 11 13.40 -9.57 -9.93
CA VAL A 11 12.80 -8.40 -9.28
C VAL A 11 13.57 -8.14 -8.00
N LEU A 12 14.42 -7.10 -8.02
CA LEU A 12 15.13 -6.63 -6.83
C LEU A 12 14.20 -5.73 -6.02
N PHE A 13 13.56 -6.29 -5.01
CA PHE A 13 12.89 -5.50 -3.98
C PHE A 13 13.93 -4.88 -3.05
N SER A 14 14.05 -3.55 -3.01
CA SER A 14 14.88 -2.87 -2.01
C SER A 14 14.30 -2.98 -0.60
N SER A 15 12.99 -3.16 -0.52
CA SER A 15 12.19 -3.17 0.71
C SER A 15 10.92 -3.98 0.48
N PHE A 16 10.45 -4.66 1.52
CA PHE A 16 9.10 -5.22 1.48
C PHE A 16 8.06 -4.08 1.47
N PRO A 17 6.95 -4.25 0.73
CA PRO A 17 5.89 -3.27 0.73
C PRO A 17 5.32 -3.12 2.15
N THR A 18 5.16 -1.89 2.59
CA THR A 18 4.41 -1.56 3.82
C THR A 18 2.95 -1.97 3.66
N ARG A 19 2.23 -2.17 4.75
CA ARG A 19 0.79 -2.44 4.68
C ARG A 19 0.02 -1.23 4.19
N THR A 20 0.50 -0.02 4.45
CA THR A 20 -0.04 1.19 3.85
C THR A 20 0.05 1.11 2.32
N THR A 21 1.17 0.61 1.78
CA THR A 21 1.29 0.35 0.33
C THR A 21 0.25 -0.64 -0.14
N THR A 22 0.08 -1.74 0.58
CA THR A 22 -0.81 -2.84 0.19
C THR A 22 -2.30 -2.48 0.27
N PHE A 23 -2.72 -1.72 1.29
CA PHE A 23 -4.14 -1.54 1.60
C PHE A 23 -4.62 -0.11 1.41
N LEU A 24 -3.79 0.88 1.72
CA LEU A 24 -4.21 2.27 1.74
C LEU A 24 -3.84 3.02 0.47
N LEU A 25 -2.72 2.72 -0.21
CA LEU A 25 -2.35 3.38 -1.47
C LEU A 25 -3.51 3.53 -2.48
N PRO A 26 -4.39 2.51 -2.68
CA PRO A 26 -5.53 2.62 -3.59
C PRO A 26 -6.56 3.69 -3.22
N LEU A 27 -6.52 4.26 -2.00
CA LEU A 27 -7.37 5.39 -1.60
C LEU A 27 -7.22 6.60 -2.53
N LEU A 28 -6.06 6.76 -3.17
CA LEU A 28 -5.81 7.86 -4.11
C LEU A 28 -6.51 7.66 -5.47
N ASN A 29 -7.16 6.51 -5.70
CA ASN A 29 -7.86 6.17 -6.94
C ASN A 29 -6.99 6.30 -8.21
N LYS A 30 -5.68 6.10 -8.06
CA LYS A 30 -4.70 6.08 -9.16
C LYS A 30 -4.37 4.64 -9.54
N THR A 31 -4.01 4.41 -10.79
CA THR A 31 -3.52 3.10 -11.25
C THR A 31 -2.02 2.93 -10.98
N LYS A 32 -1.52 1.69 -11.00
CA LYS A 32 -0.08 1.39 -10.89
C LYS A 32 0.76 2.18 -11.91
N THR A 33 0.27 2.31 -13.14
CA THR A 33 0.94 3.08 -14.21
C THR A 33 1.02 4.56 -13.87
N GLN A 34 -0.08 5.15 -13.38
CA GLN A 34 -0.13 6.56 -12.99
C GLN A 34 0.82 6.85 -11.81
N LEU A 35 0.98 5.91 -10.89
CA LEU A 35 1.88 6.01 -9.75
C LEU A 35 3.32 5.57 -10.05
N ARG A 36 3.64 5.13 -11.27
CA ARG A 36 4.96 4.56 -11.61
C ARG A 36 5.38 3.48 -10.59
N TYR A 37 4.41 2.64 -10.21
CA TYR A 37 4.53 1.66 -9.13
C TYR A 37 5.69 0.67 -9.34
N ASP A 38 5.88 0.20 -10.57
CA ASP A 38 6.90 -0.79 -10.90
C ASP A 38 8.27 -0.18 -11.26
N THR A 39 8.43 1.15 -11.20
CA THR A 39 9.68 1.83 -11.59
C THR A 39 10.29 2.70 -10.50
N TYR A 40 9.59 3.76 -10.09
CA TYR A 40 10.15 4.76 -9.17
C TYR A 40 9.65 4.60 -7.74
N PHE A 41 8.47 4.01 -7.57
CA PHE A 41 7.82 3.89 -6.28
C PHE A 41 8.59 2.94 -5.35
N VAL A 42 8.76 3.35 -4.09
CA VAL A 42 9.44 2.56 -3.06
C VAL A 42 8.43 2.00 -2.07
N ASN A 43 7.67 2.88 -1.42
CA ASN A 43 6.68 2.53 -0.40
C ASN A 43 5.76 3.73 -0.13
N SER A 44 4.65 3.46 0.54
CA SER A 44 3.80 4.49 1.15
C SER A 44 3.68 4.32 2.65
N PHE A 45 3.37 5.41 3.33
CA PHE A 45 3.32 5.52 4.79
C PHE A 45 2.12 6.38 5.16
N ILE A 46 1.52 6.12 6.32
CA ILE A 46 0.53 7.03 6.90
C ILE A 46 1.24 8.05 7.79
N ASP A 47 0.64 9.21 7.95
CA ASP A 47 1.10 10.18 8.94
C ASP A 47 0.51 9.87 10.33
N ASP A 48 1.13 10.42 11.38
CA ASP A 48 0.69 10.26 12.78
C ASP A 48 -0.77 10.70 12.96
N ASP A 49 -1.17 11.76 12.25
CA ASP A 49 -2.52 12.31 12.29
C ASP A 49 -3.55 11.48 11.52
N SER A 50 -3.11 10.43 10.79
CA SER A 50 -3.96 9.57 9.95
C SER A 50 -4.74 10.31 8.86
N LYS A 51 -4.40 11.56 8.55
CA LYS A 51 -5.04 12.39 7.52
C LYS A 51 -4.24 12.47 6.23
N HIS A 52 -2.96 12.11 6.30
CA HIS A 52 -2.06 12.16 5.15
C HIS A 52 -1.46 10.79 4.84
N ILE A 53 -1.26 10.56 3.55
CA ILE A 53 -0.48 9.44 3.04
C ILE A 53 0.77 10.00 2.35
N SER A 54 1.93 9.50 2.76
CA SER A 54 3.23 9.85 2.19
C SER A 54 3.66 8.77 1.20
N LEU A 55 4.02 9.16 -0.02
CA LEU A 55 4.54 8.28 -1.06
C LEU A 55 6.04 8.53 -1.25
N GLN A 56 6.86 7.51 -1.03
CA GLN A 56 8.30 7.56 -1.22
C GLN A 56 8.69 7.08 -2.61
N TYR A 57 9.50 7.87 -3.30
CA TYR A 57 9.97 7.62 -4.64
C TYR A 57 11.49 7.70 -4.73
N ARG A 58 12.10 6.88 -5.59
CA ARG A 58 13.51 7.01 -5.99
C ARG A 58 13.65 8.13 -6.99
N PHE A 59 14.45 9.14 -6.66
CA PHE A 59 14.80 10.23 -7.56
C PHE A 59 15.82 9.77 -8.59
N THR A 60 15.59 10.12 -9.86
CA THR A 60 16.50 9.75 -10.97
C THR A 60 16.99 10.95 -11.78
N GLY A 61 16.47 12.16 -11.53
CA GLY A 61 16.83 13.37 -12.28
C GLY A 61 16.50 13.37 -13.77
N THR A 62 15.89 12.30 -14.29
CA THR A 62 15.54 12.15 -15.71
C THR A 62 14.39 13.06 -16.11
N GLN A 63 14.31 13.41 -17.40
CA GLN A 63 13.20 14.21 -17.93
C GLN A 63 11.83 13.53 -17.68
N LEU A 64 11.76 12.21 -17.86
CA LEU A 64 10.55 11.42 -17.58
C LEU A 64 10.13 11.47 -16.10
N TYR A 65 11.11 11.55 -15.19
CA TYR A 65 10.81 11.72 -13.77
C TYR A 65 10.23 13.11 -13.47
N LYS A 66 10.78 14.17 -14.07
CA LYS A 66 10.28 15.54 -13.91
C LYS A 66 8.84 15.69 -14.41
N GLU A 67 8.52 15.09 -15.55
CA GLU A 67 7.15 15.07 -16.08
C GLU A 67 6.20 14.33 -15.15
N PHE A 68 6.64 13.20 -14.60
CA PHE A 68 5.88 12.44 -13.61
C PHE A 68 5.66 13.21 -12.30
N GLU A 69 6.68 13.89 -11.79
CA GLU A 69 6.62 14.74 -10.61
C GLU A 69 5.57 15.85 -10.79
N GLN A 70 5.54 16.51 -11.95
CA GLN A 70 4.51 17.50 -12.25
C GLN A 70 3.10 16.90 -12.22
N LEU A 71 2.91 15.67 -12.71
CA LEU A 71 1.61 14.98 -12.64
C LEU A 71 1.18 14.67 -11.21
N LEU A 72 2.12 14.32 -10.32
CA LEU A 72 1.83 14.14 -8.90
C LEU A 72 1.45 15.46 -8.23
N MET A 73 2.22 16.52 -8.50
CA MET A 73 2.04 17.84 -7.88
C MET A 73 0.77 18.57 -8.32
N ASN A 74 0.28 18.27 -9.53
CA ASN A 74 -0.96 18.84 -10.05
C ASN A 74 -2.22 18.13 -9.54
N ASP A 75 -2.08 17.08 -8.72
CA ASP A 75 -3.22 16.37 -8.17
C ASP A 75 -3.95 17.20 -7.09
N PRO A 76 -5.31 17.21 -7.06
CA PRO A 76 -6.05 17.97 -6.05
C PRO A 76 -5.80 17.53 -4.60
N LEU A 77 -5.38 16.29 -4.38
CA LEU A 77 -5.06 15.75 -3.06
C LEU A 77 -3.61 16.02 -2.67
N PHE A 78 -2.76 16.48 -3.59
CA PHE A 78 -1.38 16.80 -3.29
C PHE A 78 -1.28 17.97 -2.30
N ILE A 79 -0.43 17.82 -1.28
CA ILE A 79 -0.19 18.84 -0.26
C ILE A 79 1.21 19.43 -0.42
N THR A 80 2.23 18.58 -0.38
CA THR A 80 3.63 19.02 -0.40
C THR A 80 4.55 17.86 -0.76
N HIS A 81 5.82 18.17 -1.05
CA HIS A 81 6.88 17.17 -1.15
C HIS A 81 8.10 17.60 -0.33
N LYS A 82 8.93 16.64 0.03
CA LYS A 82 10.20 16.86 0.76
C LYS A 82 11.26 15.90 0.28
N ASP A 83 12.49 16.38 0.20
CA ASP A 83 13.66 15.53 -0.02
C ASP A 83 13.92 14.73 1.26
N TYR A 84 13.95 13.40 1.16
CA TYR A 84 14.27 12.53 2.29
C TYR A 84 15.78 12.33 2.41
N ASP A 85 16.39 11.99 1.28
CA ASP A 85 17.82 11.83 1.11
C ASP A 85 18.20 12.17 -0.35
N PRO A 86 19.49 12.19 -0.73
CA PRO A 86 19.90 12.55 -2.09
C PRO A 86 19.31 11.69 -3.22
N TYR A 87 18.70 10.55 -2.90
CA TYR A 87 18.15 9.58 -3.83
C TYR A 87 16.65 9.35 -3.67
N HIS A 88 16.00 9.98 -2.68
CA HIS A 88 14.59 9.75 -2.39
C HIS A 88 13.82 11.04 -2.10
N VAL A 89 12.64 11.15 -2.70
CA VAL A 89 11.69 12.25 -2.49
C VAL A 89 10.38 11.66 -1.98
N ILE A 90 9.74 12.40 -1.08
CA ILE A 90 8.45 12.02 -0.50
C ILE A 90 7.39 13.02 -0.90
N TYR A 91 6.28 12.51 -1.41
CA TYR A 91 5.11 13.29 -1.79
C TYR A 91 3.98 13.00 -0.82
N VAL A 92 3.42 14.04 -0.23
CA VAL A 92 2.37 13.97 0.77
C VAL A 92 1.04 14.29 0.12
N PHE A 93 0.08 13.38 0.26
CA PHE A 93 -1.28 13.52 -0.21
C PHE A 93 -2.26 13.50 0.96
N ARG A 94 -3.34 14.26 0.83
CA ARG A 94 -4.48 14.22 1.74
C ARG A 94 -5.28 12.94 1.51
N ILE A 95 -5.64 12.27 2.58
CA ILE A 95 -6.61 11.18 2.55
C ILE A 95 -8.00 11.81 2.47
N PRO A 96 -8.84 11.44 1.48
CA PRO A 96 -10.21 11.93 1.41
C PRO A 96 -11.00 11.54 2.66
N GLU A 97 -11.80 12.47 3.21
CA GLU A 97 -12.54 12.29 4.48
C GLU A 97 -13.47 11.06 4.48
N GLU A 98 -13.95 10.66 3.30
CA GLU A 98 -14.76 9.45 3.11
C GLU A 98 -14.05 8.14 3.55
N PHE A 99 -12.72 8.15 3.70
CA PHE A 99 -11.90 7.01 4.10
C PHE A 99 -11.43 7.05 5.56
N GLU A 100 -11.85 8.01 6.39
CA GLU A 100 -11.39 8.09 7.79
C GLU A 100 -11.65 6.78 8.55
N VAL A 101 -12.86 6.22 8.41
CA VAL A 101 -13.24 4.94 9.03
C VAL A 101 -12.36 3.77 8.53
N ASP A 102 -11.95 3.82 7.26
CA ASP A 102 -11.09 2.79 6.67
C ASP A 102 -9.67 2.88 7.21
N VAL A 103 -9.17 4.08 7.46
CA VAL A 103 -7.86 4.30 8.08
C VAL A 103 -7.86 3.82 9.53
N GLU A 104 -8.94 4.04 10.29
CA GLU A 104 -9.08 3.48 11.64
C GLU A 104 -9.13 1.95 11.61
N ALA A 105 -9.95 1.37 10.73
CA ALA A 105 -10.00 -0.09 10.55
C ALA A 105 -8.63 -0.67 10.16
N PHE A 106 -7.87 0.03 9.31
CA PHE A 106 -6.51 -0.33 8.96
C PHE A 106 -5.62 -0.34 10.21
N LYS A 107 -5.60 0.73 11.01
CA LYS A 107 -4.78 0.81 12.23
C LYS A 107 -5.12 -0.28 13.24
N GLU A 108 -6.39 -0.70 13.31
CA GLU A 108 -6.83 -1.81 14.16
C GLU A 108 -6.51 -3.19 13.58
N GLY A 109 -6.12 -3.29 12.30
CA GLY A 109 -5.89 -4.54 11.58
C GLY A 109 -7.18 -5.21 11.10
N LYS A 110 -8.31 -4.51 11.11
CA LYS A 110 -9.64 -5.01 10.74
C LYS A 110 -9.92 -4.78 9.24
N TYR A 111 -9.13 -5.40 8.38
CA TYR A 111 -9.22 -5.22 6.93
C TYR A 111 -10.57 -5.63 6.34
N SER A 112 -11.25 -6.59 6.98
CA SER A 112 -12.59 -7.00 6.54
C SER A 112 -13.69 -5.97 6.83
N LEU A 113 -13.38 -4.86 7.51
CA LEU A 113 -14.32 -3.76 7.75
C LEU A 113 -14.18 -2.62 6.75
N PHE A 114 -13.25 -2.71 5.80
CA PHE A 114 -13.09 -1.68 4.78
C PHE A 114 -14.39 -1.41 4.01
N SER A 115 -14.64 -0.15 3.71
CA SER A 115 -15.76 0.34 2.93
C SER A 115 -15.76 -0.30 1.55
N ASN A 116 -16.95 -0.52 0.98
CA ASN A 116 -17.07 -1.09 -0.36
C ASN A 116 -16.31 -0.25 -1.41
N THR A 117 -16.28 1.07 -1.24
CA THR A 117 -15.51 2.00 -2.09
C THR A 117 -14.03 1.67 -2.05
N LEU A 118 -13.43 1.53 -0.86
CA LEU A 118 -12.02 1.18 -0.73
C LEU A 118 -11.74 -0.22 -1.31
N ARG A 119 -12.60 -1.21 -1.04
CA ARG A 119 -12.45 -2.57 -1.62
C ARG A 119 -12.43 -2.55 -3.14
N GLN A 120 -13.32 -1.78 -3.76
CA GLN A 120 -13.35 -1.62 -5.22
C GLN A 120 -12.09 -0.94 -5.74
N ARG A 121 -11.57 0.08 -5.05
CA ARG A 121 -10.30 0.73 -5.42
C ARG A 121 -9.12 -0.22 -5.30
N ILE A 122 -9.05 -1.03 -4.24
CA ILE A 122 -8.03 -2.06 -4.05
C ILE A 122 -8.10 -3.09 -5.19
N ALA A 123 -9.30 -3.57 -5.50
CA ALA A 123 -9.51 -4.53 -6.59
C ALA A 123 -9.11 -3.96 -7.96
N LYS A 124 -9.46 -2.70 -8.23
CA LYS A 124 -9.02 -1.97 -9.43
C LYS A 124 -7.50 -1.80 -9.48
N PHE A 125 -6.83 -1.59 -8.34
CA PHE A 125 -5.41 -1.33 -8.28
C PHE A 125 -4.56 -2.59 -8.48
N TYR A 126 -4.93 -3.70 -7.84
CA TYR A 126 -4.20 -4.97 -7.92
C TYR A 126 -4.70 -5.90 -9.03
N GLY A 127 -5.89 -5.65 -9.56
CA GLY A 127 -6.58 -6.52 -10.50
C GLY A 127 -7.69 -7.32 -9.80
N ASN A 128 -8.76 -7.60 -10.55
CA ASN A 128 -9.93 -8.37 -10.07
C ASN A 128 -9.70 -9.89 -10.06
N THR A 129 -8.46 -10.35 -9.99
CA THR A 129 -8.18 -11.78 -9.87
C THR A 129 -8.47 -12.22 -8.44
N ASP A 130 -9.30 -13.23 -8.25
CA ASP A 130 -9.58 -13.82 -6.93
C ASP A 130 -8.32 -14.42 -6.28
N GLU A 131 -7.21 -14.51 -7.02
CA GLU A 131 -5.87 -14.88 -6.55
C GLU A 131 -5.05 -13.73 -5.95
N ALA A 132 -5.52 -12.48 -6.06
CA ALA A 132 -4.84 -11.35 -5.44
C ALA A 132 -4.96 -11.50 -3.91
N GLY A 133 -3.88 -11.93 -3.25
CA GLY A 133 -3.87 -12.21 -1.81
C GLY A 133 -4.44 -11.07 -0.95
N THR A 134 -4.26 -9.81 -1.37
CA THR A 134 -4.87 -8.62 -0.74
C THR A 134 -6.41 -8.69 -0.70
N LEU A 135 -7.05 -9.11 -1.80
CA LEU A 135 -8.51 -9.24 -1.85
C LEU A 135 -9.01 -10.42 -1.03
N GLN A 136 -8.27 -11.53 -1.00
CA GLN A 136 -8.58 -12.67 -0.15
C GLN A 136 -8.57 -12.30 1.34
N ILE A 137 -7.59 -11.48 1.76
CA ILE A 137 -7.52 -10.96 3.13
C ILE A 137 -8.77 -10.13 3.45
N ILE A 138 -9.09 -9.14 2.62
CA ILE A 138 -10.20 -8.21 2.85
C ILE A 138 -11.56 -8.91 2.82
N ARG A 139 -11.70 -9.98 2.02
CA ARG A 139 -12.93 -10.77 1.92
C ARG A 139 -13.04 -11.89 2.96
N LYS A 140 -12.01 -12.10 3.79
CA LYS A 140 -11.89 -13.27 4.68
C LYS A 140 -12.11 -14.59 3.91
N ASP A 141 -11.37 -14.75 2.82
CA ASP A 141 -11.51 -15.92 1.94
C ASP A 141 -11.21 -17.25 2.68
N GLU A 142 -12.11 -18.23 2.50
CA GLU A 142 -12.04 -19.52 3.16
C GLU A 142 -10.87 -20.39 2.68
N ASN A 143 -10.45 -20.26 1.42
CA ASN A 143 -9.29 -21.01 0.93
C ASN A 143 -8.00 -20.45 1.54
N LEU A 144 -7.89 -19.12 1.64
CA LEU A 144 -6.79 -18.48 2.34
C LEU A 144 -6.75 -18.90 3.82
N ARG A 145 -7.90 -18.91 4.51
CA ARG A 145 -7.99 -19.42 5.89
C ARG A 145 -7.45 -20.84 6.01
N LYS A 146 -7.94 -21.77 5.19
CA LYS A 146 -7.48 -23.17 5.20
C LYS A 146 -5.98 -23.31 4.94
N ASN A 147 -5.43 -22.49 4.05
CA ASN A 147 -4.00 -22.47 3.78
C ASN A 147 -3.19 -22.00 4.99
N ILE A 148 -3.66 -20.95 5.69
CA ILE A 148 -3.04 -20.47 6.93
C ILE A 148 -3.14 -21.52 8.04
N GLU A 149 -4.31 -22.12 8.24
CA GLU A 149 -4.53 -23.19 9.23
C GLU A 149 -3.61 -24.39 8.99
N LEU A 150 -3.46 -24.80 7.72
CA LEU A 150 -2.55 -25.88 7.33
C LEU A 150 -1.09 -25.52 7.63
N HIS A 151 -0.69 -24.28 7.36
CA HIS A 151 0.67 -23.81 7.64
C HIS A 151 0.98 -23.70 9.13
N LEU A 152 0.02 -23.26 9.94
CA LEU A 152 0.16 -23.12 11.39
C LEU A 152 -0.08 -24.43 12.14
N GLY A 153 -0.70 -25.43 11.51
CA GLY A 153 -1.09 -26.69 12.13
C GLY A 153 -2.21 -26.54 13.17
N MET A 154 -3.06 -25.51 13.06
CA MET A 154 -4.15 -25.24 14.00
C MET A 154 -5.38 -24.64 13.30
N LYS A 155 -6.55 -24.75 13.95
CA LYS A 155 -7.79 -24.10 13.49
C LYS A 155 -7.87 -22.66 13.99
N LEU A 156 -8.28 -21.75 13.10
CA LEU A 156 -8.51 -20.34 13.42
C LEU A 156 -10.01 -20.11 13.64
N PRO A 157 -10.41 -19.31 14.65
CA PRO A 157 -11.79 -18.88 14.79
C PRO A 157 -12.32 -18.17 13.54
N ASP A 158 -13.59 -18.40 13.18
CA ASP A 158 -14.22 -17.89 11.94
C ASP A 158 -14.17 -16.36 11.79
N ASP A 159 -14.13 -15.63 12.91
CA ASP A 159 -14.07 -14.17 12.94
C ASP A 159 -12.65 -13.59 12.79
N THR A 160 -11.62 -14.43 12.84
CA THR A 160 -10.20 -14.03 12.79
C THR A 160 -9.86 -13.34 11.47
N GLU A 161 -9.10 -12.24 11.55
CA GLU A 161 -8.51 -11.55 10.40
C GLU A 161 -7.39 -12.40 9.78
N LEU A 162 -7.34 -12.45 8.44
CA LEU A 162 -6.36 -13.28 7.72
C LEU A 162 -5.03 -12.56 7.48
N ALA A 163 -4.82 -11.41 8.11
CA ALA A 163 -3.58 -10.68 8.09
C ALA A 163 -3.29 -10.05 9.46
N SER A 164 -2.00 -10.01 9.81
CA SER A 164 -1.47 -9.30 10.98
C SER A 164 -2.01 -7.87 11.11
N LYS A 165 -2.06 -7.32 12.32
CA LYS A 165 -2.21 -5.87 12.52
C LYS A 165 -1.01 -5.11 11.90
N PRO A 166 -1.18 -3.89 11.35
CA PRO A 166 -0.03 -3.10 10.92
C PRO A 166 0.83 -2.68 12.10
N ASP A 167 2.15 -2.74 11.91
CA ASP A 167 3.10 -2.20 12.89
C ASP A 167 3.31 -0.71 12.61
N LEU A 168 2.57 0.13 13.35
CA LEU A 168 2.57 1.58 13.14
C LEU A 168 3.97 2.21 13.21
N LYS A 169 4.95 1.57 13.86
CA LYS A 169 6.34 2.09 13.91
C LYS A 169 7.03 2.09 12.55
N VAL A 170 6.66 1.17 11.66
CA VAL A 170 7.21 1.05 10.30
C VAL A 170 6.26 1.60 9.24
N GLU A 171 4.97 1.78 9.58
CA GLU A 171 3.94 2.34 8.70
C GLU A 171 3.84 3.86 8.82
N ILE A 172 4.24 4.43 9.96
CA ILE A 172 4.28 5.88 10.18
C ILE A 172 5.62 6.44 9.73
N TYR A 173 5.54 7.50 8.96
CA TYR A 173 6.72 8.20 8.47
C TYR A 173 7.39 9.02 9.58
N ASN A 174 8.39 8.45 10.26
CA ASN A 174 9.24 9.18 11.20
C ASN A 174 10.35 9.95 10.46
N ILE A 175 10.23 11.28 10.39
CA ILE A 175 11.39 12.14 10.09
C ILE A 175 12.36 11.98 11.27
N LYS A 176 13.51 11.33 11.05
CA LYS A 176 14.66 11.50 11.93
C LYS A 176 15.54 12.63 11.41
#